data_AF-A0A3S1FEJ6-F1
#
_entry.id   AF-A0A3S1FEJ6-F1
#
_cell.length_a   1.000
_cell.length_b   1.000
_cell.length_c   1.000
_cell.angle_alpha   90.00
_cell.angle_beta   90.00
_cell.angle_gamma   90.00
#
_symmetry.space_group_name_H-M   'P 1'
#
loop_
_entity.id
_entity.type
_entity.pdbx_description
1 polymer ?
#
loop_
_entity_poly.entity_id
_entity_poly.type
_entity_poly.pdbx_seq_one_letter_code
_entity_poly.pdbx_strand_id
1 'polypeptide(L)'
;MDAQLRQSLLASVASHRLVLLTGAGLSMSPPSKLLPAWQIAEMCYETYVSRIGPLPVEIRHNLESVAEAIKNSVDFGSVFIKSVVPWKKFVAPPNAGHEAAADMLLTGAAVAYLTANYDMLVERVAEGWGADLQTALAGDEATAMSAVQSPFLKFHGCMTKDRERTVWTGSQFETDDVLAARKASNIQWMEANLQHKDLLIIGFWTDWSYLNSAFEHAITNLHPASITIIDPIPTDQLKEKAPGLWALANQGNVIFTHVREYGHTFLGELRHEIGLAFFRQFLHGGAELFKAYKNLEAVPAHLTDAPDLKNDDLYSWRRDAEGKTVREPSCRHVPDDSYRTVALAHLLLRDAGATVDQMWYDVGGKKIRVVNGNGQLLAGVKETFSDGPAVVEPDIVICVGALDLVVPTSIVRNDPETIVRPGSK
;
A
#
# COMPACT_ATOMS: atom_id res chain seq x y z
N MET A 1 -0.47 18.09 4.87
CA MET A 1 -1.35 17.57 5.96
C MET A 1 -1.22 18.41 7.22
N ASP A 2 -2.32 18.76 7.91
CA ASP A 2 -2.24 19.47 9.19
C ASP A 2 -1.80 18.56 10.36
N ALA A 3 -1.33 19.17 11.45
CA ALA A 3 -0.73 18.44 12.57
C ALA A 3 -1.74 17.56 13.34
N GLN A 4 -3.00 17.99 13.47
CA GLN A 4 -4.03 17.26 14.20
C GLN A 4 -4.45 16.03 13.41
N LEU A 5 -4.73 16.20 12.11
CA LEU A 5 -5.07 15.09 11.22
C LEU A 5 -3.93 14.08 11.14
N ARG A 6 -2.68 14.54 11.02
CA ARG A 6 -1.50 13.67 11.07
C ARG A 6 -1.47 12.83 12.34
N GLN A 7 -1.65 13.45 13.51
CA GLN A 7 -1.64 12.73 14.78
C GLN A 7 -2.76 11.69 14.84
N SER A 8 -3.97 12.04 14.40
CA SER A 8 -5.12 11.13 14.35
C SER A 8 -4.87 9.93 13.41
N LEU A 9 -4.30 10.14 12.23
CA LEU A 9 -4.01 9.07 11.28
C LEU A 9 -2.88 8.16 11.77
N LEU A 10 -1.80 8.71 12.34
CA LEU A 10 -0.74 7.89 12.94
C LEU A 10 -1.25 7.08 14.13
N ALA A 11 -2.14 7.64 14.95
CA ALA A 11 -2.79 6.90 16.03
C ALA A 11 -3.70 5.78 15.50
N SER A 12 -4.38 6.01 14.37
CA SER A 12 -5.19 5.00 13.69
C SER A 12 -4.36 3.84 13.16
N VAL A 13 -3.21 4.13 12.54
CA VAL A 13 -2.22 3.13 12.09
C VAL A 13 -1.72 2.32 13.28
N ALA A 14 -1.25 2.98 14.34
CA ALA A 14 -0.73 2.32 15.53
C ALA A 14 -1.77 1.46 16.27
N SER A 15 -3.06 1.80 16.13
CA SER A 15 -4.18 1.06 16.73
C SER A 15 -4.77 -0.01 15.81
N HIS A 16 -4.18 -0.25 14.62
CA HIS A 16 -4.72 -1.16 13.59
C HIS A 16 -6.19 -0.86 13.25
N ARG A 17 -6.48 0.41 12.96
CA ARG A 17 -7.83 0.87 12.61
C ARG A 17 -7.94 1.52 11.24
N LEU A 18 -6.84 1.87 10.59
CA LEU A 18 -6.86 2.60 9.32
C LEU A 18 -7.31 1.68 8.17
N VAL A 19 -8.36 2.08 7.45
CA VAL A 19 -8.83 1.44 6.22
C VAL A 19 -8.74 2.42 5.06
N LEU A 20 -8.18 1.98 3.94
CA LEU A 20 -8.11 2.78 2.71
C LEU A 20 -9.29 2.45 1.79
N LEU A 21 -9.91 3.49 1.23
CA LEU A 21 -10.93 3.35 0.19
C LEU A 21 -10.61 4.30 -0.97
N THR A 22 -10.36 3.77 -2.16
CA THR A 22 -9.92 4.60 -3.30
C THR A 22 -10.79 4.44 -4.53
N GLY A 23 -10.95 5.56 -5.25
CA GLY A 23 -11.55 5.60 -6.57
C GLY A 23 -10.56 6.05 -7.64
N ALA A 24 -11.11 6.31 -8.82
CA ALA A 24 -10.32 6.64 -10.01
C ALA A 24 -9.47 7.91 -9.82
N GLY A 25 -9.84 8.80 -8.90
CA GLY A 25 -9.08 10.02 -8.60
C GLY A 25 -7.63 9.75 -8.19
N LEU A 26 -7.34 8.59 -7.56
CA LEU A 26 -5.97 8.19 -7.25
C LEU A 26 -5.14 7.97 -8.54
N SER A 27 -5.71 7.25 -9.51
CA SER A 27 -5.03 6.88 -10.76
C SER A 27 -4.99 8.00 -11.81
N MET A 28 -5.83 9.03 -11.67
CA MET A 28 -5.83 10.21 -12.55
C MET A 28 -4.65 11.16 -12.30
N SER A 29 -3.99 11.05 -11.15
CA SER A 29 -2.87 11.91 -10.79
C SER A 29 -1.56 11.53 -11.50
N PRO A 30 -0.64 12.49 -11.76
CA PRO A 30 0.68 12.18 -12.34
C PRO A 30 1.52 11.22 -11.47
N PRO A 31 2.41 10.43 -12.08
CA PRO A 31 2.59 10.24 -13.52
C PRO A 31 1.55 9.32 -14.18
N SER A 32 0.67 8.66 -13.40
CA SER A 32 -0.31 7.69 -13.91
C SER A 32 -1.25 8.28 -14.96
N LYS A 33 -1.83 9.45 -14.67
CA LYS A 33 -2.69 10.22 -15.61
C LYS A 33 -3.73 9.36 -16.34
N LEU A 34 -4.33 8.38 -15.65
CA LEU A 34 -5.42 7.59 -16.23
C LEU A 34 -6.61 8.50 -16.56
N LEU A 35 -7.41 8.08 -17.54
CA LEU A 35 -8.51 8.89 -18.03
C LEU A 35 -9.68 8.88 -17.03
N PRO A 36 -10.37 10.02 -16.84
CA PRO A 36 -11.62 10.06 -16.08
C PRO A 36 -12.71 9.20 -16.75
N ALA A 37 -13.69 8.78 -15.94
CA ALA A 37 -14.78 7.90 -16.38
C ALA A 37 -15.55 8.43 -17.60
N TRP A 38 -15.76 9.75 -17.71
CA TRP A 38 -16.49 10.35 -18.84
C TRP A 38 -15.74 10.22 -20.19
N GLN A 39 -14.41 10.22 -20.17
CA GLN A 39 -13.61 9.99 -21.39
C GLN A 39 -13.62 8.51 -21.77
N ILE A 40 -13.57 7.61 -20.78
CA ILE A 40 -13.74 6.18 -21.03
C ILE A 40 -15.15 5.91 -21.61
N ALA A 41 -16.18 6.55 -21.08
CA ALA A 41 -17.55 6.47 -21.60
C ALA A 41 -17.62 6.86 -23.07
N GLU A 42 -17.03 8.00 -23.42
CA GLU A 42 -16.99 8.50 -24.80
C GLU A 42 -16.27 7.51 -25.73
N MET A 43 -15.13 6.96 -25.31
CA MET A 43 -14.41 5.95 -26.10
C MET A 43 -15.23 4.67 -26.31
N CYS A 44 -15.91 4.20 -25.25
CA CYS A 44 -16.79 3.04 -25.32
C CYS A 44 -17.97 3.31 -26.27
N TYR A 45 -18.61 4.47 -26.15
CA TYR A 45 -19.71 4.91 -27.00
C TYR A 45 -19.29 4.93 -28.48
N GLU A 46 -18.20 5.63 -28.81
CA GLU A 46 -17.74 5.77 -30.20
C GLU A 46 -17.31 4.42 -30.80
N THR A 47 -16.67 3.56 -29.99
CA THR A 47 -16.28 2.22 -30.42
C THR A 47 -17.51 1.33 -30.69
N TYR A 48 -18.53 1.42 -29.84
CA TYR A 48 -19.76 0.64 -30.02
C TYR A 48 -20.55 1.14 -31.24
N VAL A 49 -20.75 2.45 -31.38
CA VAL A 49 -21.49 3.07 -32.49
C VAL A 49 -20.83 2.78 -33.84
N SER A 50 -19.50 2.82 -33.91
CA SER A 50 -18.78 2.57 -35.16
C SER A 50 -18.75 1.10 -35.59
N ARG A 51 -18.96 0.14 -34.68
CA ARG A 51 -18.73 -1.29 -34.95
C ARG A 51 -19.96 -2.18 -34.81
N ILE A 52 -20.91 -1.79 -33.96
CA ILE A 52 -21.97 -2.70 -33.49
C ILE A 52 -23.34 -2.12 -33.79
N GLY A 53 -23.64 -0.90 -33.32
CA GLY A 53 -24.95 -0.31 -33.55
C GLY A 53 -25.16 1.03 -32.87
N PRO A 54 -26.24 1.75 -33.22
CA PRO A 54 -26.49 3.09 -32.70
C PRO A 54 -26.77 3.07 -31.19
N LEU A 55 -26.36 4.15 -30.52
CA LEU A 55 -26.67 4.44 -29.12
C LEU A 55 -27.18 5.89 -29.01
N PRO A 56 -28.06 6.20 -28.04
CA PRO A 56 -28.53 7.57 -27.83
C PRO A 56 -27.38 8.55 -27.51
N VAL A 57 -27.40 9.77 -28.05
CA VAL A 57 -26.25 10.69 -27.91
C VAL A 57 -26.09 11.23 -26.49
N GLU A 58 -27.19 11.33 -25.75
CA GLU A 58 -27.25 11.85 -24.39
C GLU A 58 -26.47 11.01 -23.37
N ILE A 59 -26.25 9.72 -23.64
CA ILE A 59 -25.51 8.83 -22.74
C ILE A 59 -24.00 8.85 -23.00
N ARG A 60 -23.52 9.52 -24.06
CA ARG A 60 -22.11 9.49 -24.54
C ARG A 60 -21.05 9.65 -23.45
N HIS A 61 -21.30 10.47 -22.44
CA HIS A 61 -20.34 10.79 -21.39
C HIS A 61 -20.64 10.12 -20.03
N ASN A 62 -21.65 9.24 -19.98
CA ASN A 62 -22.03 8.50 -18.78
C ASN A 62 -21.73 7.02 -18.96
N LEU A 63 -20.65 6.54 -18.31
CA LEU A 63 -20.15 5.18 -18.49
C LEU A 63 -21.17 4.12 -18.03
N GLU A 64 -21.89 4.38 -16.93
CA GLU A 64 -22.96 3.52 -16.41
C GLU A 64 -24.09 3.40 -17.42
N SER A 65 -24.54 4.52 -18.00
CA SER A 65 -25.62 4.56 -18.98
C SER A 65 -25.23 3.90 -20.31
N VAL A 66 -23.98 4.06 -20.76
CA VAL A 66 -23.45 3.35 -21.94
C VAL A 66 -23.46 1.85 -21.69
N ALA A 67 -22.94 1.39 -20.56
CA ALA A 67 -22.95 -0.02 -20.20
C ALA A 67 -24.38 -0.57 -20.10
N GLU A 68 -25.28 0.17 -19.46
CA GLU A 68 -26.69 -0.20 -19.30
C GLU A 68 -27.40 -0.37 -20.65
N ALA A 69 -27.16 0.52 -21.61
CA ALA A 69 -27.73 0.42 -22.95
C ALA A 69 -27.24 -0.81 -23.73
N ILE A 70 -26.04 -1.31 -23.42
CA ILE A 70 -25.40 -2.43 -24.12
C ILE A 70 -25.67 -3.78 -23.42
N LYS A 71 -26.14 -3.79 -22.16
CA LYS A 71 -26.29 -4.99 -21.33
C LYS A 71 -27.11 -6.12 -21.96
N ASN A 72 -28.14 -5.76 -22.74
CA ASN A 72 -29.07 -6.70 -23.35
C ASN A 72 -28.53 -7.30 -24.67
N SER A 73 -27.34 -6.88 -25.11
CA SER A 73 -26.64 -7.60 -26.18
C SER A 73 -26.30 -9.01 -25.71
N VAL A 74 -26.44 -10.00 -26.59
CA VAL A 74 -26.37 -11.45 -26.29
C VAL A 74 -25.02 -11.88 -25.69
N ASP A 75 -24.06 -10.96 -25.56
CA ASP A 75 -22.75 -11.24 -24.97
C ASP A 75 -22.09 -9.97 -24.40
N PHE A 76 -22.65 -9.36 -23.34
CA PHE A 76 -22.06 -8.19 -22.68
C PHE A 76 -20.59 -8.40 -22.28
N GLY A 77 -20.26 -9.59 -21.78
CA GLY A 77 -18.89 -9.98 -21.43
C GLY A 77 -17.95 -10.00 -22.64
N SER A 78 -18.29 -10.67 -23.75
CA SER A 78 -17.38 -10.76 -24.90
C SER A 78 -17.42 -9.53 -25.81
N VAL A 79 -18.54 -8.83 -25.89
CA VAL A 79 -18.72 -7.68 -26.78
C VAL A 79 -18.29 -6.41 -26.07
N PHE A 80 -18.97 -6.02 -24.99
CA PHE A 80 -18.64 -4.76 -24.32
C PHE A 80 -17.28 -4.86 -23.62
N ILE A 81 -17.16 -5.82 -22.70
CA ILE A 81 -15.97 -5.89 -21.84
C ILE A 81 -14.73 -6.27 -22.64
N LYS A 82 -14.74 -7.29 -23.53
CA LYS A 82 -13.51 -7.63 -24.29
C LYS A 82 -13.21 -6.70 -25.45
N SER A 83 -14.22 -6.18 -26.15
CA SER A 83 -14.04 -5.57 -27.48
C SER A 83 -14.29 -4.07 -27.55
N VAL A 84 -15.04 -3.50 -26.60
CA VAL A 84 -15.37 -2.06 -26.55
C VAL A 84 -14.55 -1.34 -25.50
N VAL A 85 -14.39 -1.91 -24.31
CA VAL A 85 -13.62 -1.29 -23.22
C VAL A 85 -12.15 -1.09 -23.66
N PRO A 86 -11.61 0.14 -23.58
CA PRO A 86 -10.26 0.44 -24.02
C PRO A 86 -9.23 0.04 -22.97
N TRP A 87 -9.06 -1.27 -22.68
CA TRP A 87 -8.21 -1.79 -21.59
C TRP A 87 -6.79 -1.24 -21.55
N LYS A 88 -6.20 -0.93 -22.71
CA LYS A 88 -4.86 -0.33 -22.82
C LYS A 88 -4.77 1.05 -22.14
N LYS A 89 -5.89 1.73 -21.92
CA LYS A 89 -5.97 3.02 -21.24
C LYS A 89 -5.97 2.92 -19.71
N PHE A 90 -6.02 1.71 -19.15
CA PHE A 90 -5.85 1.46 -17.72
C PHE A 90 -4.41 1.06 -17.35
N VAL A 91 -3.49 1.10 -18.33
CA VAL A 91 -2.08 0.77 -18.14
C VAL A 91 -1.27 2.06 -18.08
N ALA A 92 -0.62 2.31 -16.94
CA ALA A 92 0.27 3.44 -16.76
C ALA A 92 1.37 3.12 -15.73
N PRO A 93 2.37 4.00 -15.55
CA PRO A 93 3.23 3.99 -14.39
C PRO A 93 2.44 4.31 -13.11
N PRO A 94 2.77 3.71 -11.96
CA PRO A 94 2.19 4.09 -10.67
C PRO A 94 2.62 5.50 -10.25
N ASN A 95 1.98 6.01 -9.20
CA ASN A 95 2.29 7.30 -8.58
C ASN A 95 2.52 7.13 -7.07
N ALA A 96 2.93 8.19 -6.39
CA ALA A 96 3.24 8.16 -4.95
C ALA A 96 2.09 7.64 -4.07
N GLY A 97 0.83 7.80 -4.50
CA GLY A 97 -0.31 7.26 -3.77
C GLY A 97 -0.47 5.75 -3.94
N HIS A 98 -0.15 5.20 -5.10
CA HIS A 98 -0.08 3.74 -5.29
C HIS A 98 1.07 3.12 -4.48
N GLU A 99 2.22 3.81 -4.41
CA GLU A 99 3.34 3.39 -3.57
C GLU A 99 2.97 3.39 -2.10
N ALA A 100 2.36 4.46 -1.61
CA ALA A 100 1.86 4.55 -0.24
C ALA A 100 0.88 3.43 0.08
N ALA A 101 -0.05 3.12 -0.83
CA ALA A 101 -1.03 2.08 -0.58
C ALA A 101 -0.44 0.67 -0.61
N ALA A 102 0.51 0.39 -1.52
CA ALA A 102 1.26 -0.87 -1.53
C ALA A 102 2.06 -1.04 -0.23
N ASP A 103 2.75 0.03 0.20
CA ASP A 103 3.53 0.05 1.44
C ASP A 103 2.64 -0.25 2.66
N MET A 104 1.50 0.45 2.78
CA MET A 104 0.58 0.26 3.90
C MET A 104 -0.08 -1.12 3.92
N LEU A 105 -0.35 -1.72 2.75
CA LEU A 105 -0.86 -3.10 2.65
C LEU A 105 0.20 -4.12 3.08
N LEU A 106 1.42 -4.00 2.58
CA LEU A 106 2.50 -4.95 2.85
C LEU A 106 2.98 -4.89 4.30
N THR A 107 2.96 -3.70 4.90
CA THR A 107 3.39 -3.48 6.28
C THR A 107 2.29 -3.65 7.31
N GLY A 108 1.04 -3.80 6.88
CA GLY A 108 -0.13 -3.83 7.76
C GLY A 108 -0.48 -2.48 8.42
N ALA A 109 0.07 -1.37 7.92
CA ALA A 109 -0.27 -0.03 8.41
C ALA A 109 -1.74 0.33 8.07
N ALA A 110 -2.23 -0.15 6.94
CA ALA A 110 -3.66 -0.22 6.65
C ALA A 110 -4.15 -1.65 6.89
N VAL A 111 -5.22 -1.79 7.66
CA VAL A 111 -5.78 -3.13 7.95
C VAL A 111 -6.55 -3.72 6.78
N ALA A 112 -7.00 -2.87 5.87
CA ALA A 112 -7.60 -3.26 4.61
C ALA A 112 -7.52 -2.12 3.61
N TYR A 113 -7.54 -2.48 2.33
CA TYR A 113 -7.68 -1.54 1.22
C TYR A 113 -8.79 -2.02 0.29
N LEU A 114 -9.80 -1.18 0.10
CA LEU A 114 -10.88 -1.36 -0.85
C LEU A 114 -10.72 -0.38 -2.04
N THR A 115 -10.93 -0.85 -3.27
CA THR A 115 -10.89 0.03 -4.45
C THR A 115 -11.90 -0.35 -5.52
N ALA A 116 -12.41 0.68 -6.21
CA ALA A 116 -13.20 0.54 -7.43
C ALA A 116 -12.34 0.53 -8.70
N ASN A 117 -11.02 0.66 -8.58
CA ASN A 117 -10.13 0.78 -9.73
C ASN A 117 -9.86 -0.59 -10.35
N TYR A 118 -9.97 -0.68 -11.67
CA TYR A 118 -9.65 -1.90 -12.42
C TYR A 118 -8.14 -2.08 -12.65
N ASP A 119 -7.39 -0.98 -12.68
CA ASP A 119 -5.96 -0.94 -12.99
C ASP A 119 -5.11 -1.74 -12.00
N MET A 120 -3.87 -2.06 -12.38
CA MET A 120 -2.94 -2.87 -11.57
C MET A 120 -1.84 -2.04 -10.91
N LEU A 121 -2.09 -0.75 -10.65
CA LEU A 121 -0.99 0.17 -10.32
C LEU A 121 -0.41 -0.10 -8.93
N VAL A 122 -1.21 -0.54 -7.96
CA VAL A 122 -0.74 -0.89 -6.60
C VAL A 122 0.03 -2.20 -6.62
N GLU A 123 -0.52 -3.20 -7.31
CA GLU A 123 0.04 -4.53 -7.47
C GLU A 123 1.41 -4.47 -8.15
N ARG A 124 1.55 -3.63 -9.20
CA ARG A 124 2.83 -3.43 -9.90
C ARG A 124 3.90 -2.79 -9.02
N VAL A 125 3.52 -1.91 -8.10
CA VAL A 125 4.49 -1.37 -7.13
C VAL A 125 4.98 -2.50 -6.23
N ALA A 126 4.05 -3.27 -5.67
CA ALA A 126 4.40 -4.38 -4.79
C ALA A 126 5.28 -5.43 -5.50
N GLU A 127 4.93 -5.79 -6.75
CA GLU A 127 5.74 -6.68 -7.61
C GLU A 127 7.14 -6.09 -7.84
N GLY A 128 7.25 -4.78 -8.08
CA GLY A 128 8.53 -4.07 -8.21
C GLY A 128 9.40 -4.11 -6.95
N TRP A 129 8.80 -4.34 -5.78
CA TRP A 129 9.51 -4.58 -4.51
C TRP A 129 9.72 -6.07 -4.20
N GLY A 130 9.35 -6.95 -5.14
CA GLY A 130 9.45 -8.41 -5.00
C GLY A 130 8.37 -9.04 -4.14
N ALA A 131 7.27 -8.33 -3.89
CA ALA A 131 6.11 -8.85 -3.18
C ALA A 131 5.12 -9.52 -4.15
N ASP A 132 4.55 -10.65 -3.74
CA ASP A 132 3.40 -11.27 -4.41
C ASP A 132 2.10 -10.76 -3.77
N LEU A 133 1.73 -9.50 -4.06
CA LEU A 133 0.52 -8.90 -3.51
C LEU A 133 -0.73 -9.45 -4.21
N GLN A 134 -1.52 -10.21 -3.46
CA GLN A 134 -2.74 -10.82 -3.96
C GLN A 134 -3.94 -9.86 -3.86
N THR A 135 -4.86 -9.93 -4.83
CA THR A 135 -6.10 -9.13 -4.86
C THR A 135 -7.33 -10.02 -4.69
N ALA A 136 -8.24 -9.61 -3.81
CA ALA A 136 -9.56 -10.21 -3.66
C ALA A 136 -10.59 -9.53 -4.56
N LEU A 137 -11.49 -10.32 -5.15
CA LEU A 137 -12.69 -9.81 -5.84
C LEU A 137 -13.97 -10.00 -4.99
N ALA A 138 -13.87 -10.83 -3.96
CA ALA A 138 -14.96 -11.27 -3.10
C ALA A 138 -14.52 -11.27 -1.61
N GLY A 139 -15.47 -11.22 -0.69
CA GLY A 139 -15.22 -11.15 0.75
C GLY A 139 -14.61 -12.41 1.36
N ASP A 140 -14.93 -13.57 0.82
CA ASP A 140 -14.32 -14.85 1.18
C ASP A 140 -12.84 -14.91 0.75
N GLU A 141 -12.51 -14.43 -0.45
CA GLU A 141 -11.12 -14.25 -0.89
C GLU A 141 -10.37 -13.28 0.03
N ALA A 142 -10.98 -12.15 0.39
CA ALA A 142 -10.41 -11.17 1.31
C ALA A 142 -10.15 -11.77 2.70
N THR A 143 -11.06 -12.61 3.19
CA THR A 143 -10.90 -13.35 4.45
C THR A 143 -9.72 -14.32 4.37
N ALA A 144 -9.62 -15.11 3.29
CA ALA A 144 -8.52 -16.05 3.11
C ALA A 144 -7.15 -15.34 3.05
N MET A 145 -7.08 -14.15 2.43
CA MET A 145 -5.85 -13.36 2.33
C MET A 145 -5.37 -12.79 3.67
N SER A 146 -6.28 -12.53 4.61
CA SER A 146 -5.95 -11.93 5.92
C SER A 146 -4.95 -12.74 6.76
N ALA A 147 -4.77 -14.03 6.44
CA ALA A 147 -3.77 -14.89 7.08
C ALA A 147 -2.32 -14.57 6.65
N VAL A 148 -2.13 -13.89 5.52
CA VAL A 148 -0.81 -13.68 4.89
C VAL A 148 -0.51 -12.20 4.64
N GLN A 149 -1.53 -11.38 4.34
CA GLN A 149 -1.39 -9.96 4.05
C GLN A 149 -2.65 -9.18 4.45
N SER A 150 -2.56 -7.85 4.54
CA SER A 150 -3.76 -7.02 4.62
C SER A 150 -4.66 -7.27 3.40
N PRO A 151 -5.98 -7.45 3.60
CA PRO A 151 -6.90 -7.67 2.48
C PRO A 151 -6.91 -6.50 1.50
N PHE A 152 -6.74 -6.81 0.22
CA PHE A 152 -6.85 -5.85 -0.88
C PHE A 152 -8.04 -6.21 -1.77
N LEU A 153 -9.18 -5.57 -1.51
CA LEU A 153 -10.47 -5.89 -2.13
C LEU A 153 -10.78 -4.95 -3.30
N LYS A 154 -10.81 -5.51 -4.52
CA LYS A 154 -11.19 -4.82 -5.76
C LYS A 154 -12.63 -5.17 -6.13
N PHE A 155 -13.58 -4.54 -5.44
CA PHE A 155 -15.01 -4.90 -5.52
C PHE A 155 -15.68 -4.59 -6.88
N HIS A 156 -15.02 -3.83 -7.76
CA HIS A 156 -15.43 -3.63 -9.15
C HIS A 156 -14.88 -4.66 -10.13
N GLY A 157 -13.99 -5.54 -9.66
CA GLY A 157 -13.24 -6.44 -10.52
C GLY A 157 -11.86 -5.89 -10.85
N CYS A 158 -11.17 -6.61 -11.72
CA CYS A 158 -9.75 -6.39 -11.98
C CYS A 158 -9.45 -6.60 -13.46
N MET A 159 -8.57 -5.77 -14.03
CA MET A 159 -8.24 -5.86 -15.46
C MET A 159 -7.45 -7.13 -15.82
N THR A 160 -6.86 -7.83 -14.84
CA THR A 160 -6.11 -9.08 -15.05
C THR A 160 -6.77 -10.30 -14.43
N LYS A 161 -7.59 -10.13 -13.38
CA LYS A 161 -8.28 -11.22 -12.68
C LYS A 161 -9.79 -11.18 -12.97
N ASP A 162 -10.31 -12.26 -13.56
CA ASP A 162 -11.70 -12.40 -13.99
C ASP A 162 -12.27 -11.16 -14.71
N ARG A 163 -11.49 -10.65 -15.67
CA ARG A 163 -11.76 -9.40 -16.38
C ARG A 163 -13.15 -9.34 -17.01
N GLU A 164 -13.67 -10.47 -17.46
CA GLU A 164 -14.98 -10.62 -18.12
C GLU A 164 -16.16 -10.37 -17.17
N ARG A 165 -15.91 -10.42 -15.86
CA ARG A 165 -16.87 -10.10 -14.80
C ARG A 165 -16.41 -8.87 -14.02
N THR A 166 -16.06 -7.81 -14.75
CA THR A 166 -15.91 -6.46 -14.18
C THR A 166 -17.26 -5.75 -14.14
N VAL A 167 -17.49 -4.91 -13.14
CA VAL A 167 -18.80 -4.27 -12.89
C VAL A 167 -18.85 -2.87 -13.49
N TRP A 168 -19.65 -2.70 -14.54
CA TRP A 168 -19.85 -1.48 -15.32
C TRP A 168 -21.27 -0.92 -15.25
N THR A 169 -22.23 -1.65 -14.67
CA THR A 169 -23.58 -1.14 -14.39
C THR A 169 -24.24 -1.98 -13.28
N GLY A 170 -25.18 -1.39 -12.54
CA GLY A 170 -25.89 -2.05 -11.45
C GLY A 170 -26.71 -3.27 -11.89
N SER A 171 -27.26 -3.26 -13.10
CA SER A 171 -28.08 -4.36 -13.62
C SER A 171 -27.30 -5.64 -13.91
N GLN A 172 -25.96 -5.59 -13.96
CA GLN A 172 -25.14 -6.81 -14.02
C GLN A 172 -25.36 -7.70 -12.80
N PHE A 173 -25.67 -7.12 -11.64
CA PHE A 173 -25.98 -7.89 -10.43
C PHE A 173 -27.32 -8.63 -10.50
N GLU A 174 -28.19 -8.29 -11.44
CA GLU A 174 -29.48 -8.96 -11.65
C GLU A 174 -29.39 -10.09 -12.67
N THR A 175 -28.35 -10.07 -13.51
CA THR A 175 -28.21 -10.94 -14.69
C THR A 175 -27.01 -11.89 -14.61
N ASP A 176 -26.04 -11.63 -13.73
CA ASP A 176 -24.90 -12.49 -13.47
C ASP A 176 -24.89 -12.92 -11.99
N ASP A 177 -25.26 -14.18 -11.74
CA ASP A 177 -25.32 -14.78 -10.39
C ASP A 177 -23.96 -14.75 -9.67
N VAL A 178 -22.85 -14.81 -10.41
CA VAL A 178 -21.50 -14.73 -9.84
C VAL A 178 -21.24 -13.32 -9.33
N LEU A 179 -21.59 -12.29 -10.11
CA LEU A 179 -21.47 -10.90 -9.67
C LEU A 179 -22.41 -10.59 -8.50
N ALA A 180 -23.63 -11.12 -8.51
CA ALA A 180 -24.58 -11.00 -7.40
C ALA A 180 -24.01 -11.60 -6.10
N ALA A 181 -23.47 -12.82 -6.18
CA ALA A 181 -22.83 -13.49 -5.05
C ALA A 181 -21.59 -12.74 -4.54
N ARG A 182 -20.75 -12.21 -5.45
CA ARG A 182 -19.60 -11.36 -5.08
C ARG A 182 -20.02 -10.12 -4.33
N LYS A 183 -21.04 -9.41 -4.80
CA LYS A 183 -21.58 -8.22 -4.13
C LYS A 183 -22.05 -8.56 -2.72
N ALA A 184 -22.82 -9.63 -2.55
CA ALA A 184 -23.30 -10.07 -1.24
C ALA A 184 -22.13 -10.43 -0.29
N SER A 185 -21.15 -11.19 -0.79
CA SER A 185 -19.95 -11.57 -0.04
C SER A 185 -19.11 -10.35 0.37
N ASN A 186 -18.95 -9.37 -0.52
CA ASN A 186 -18.25 -8.12 -0.24
C ASN A 186 -18.95 -7.30 0.84
N ILE A 187 -20.28 -7.16 0.77
CA ILE A 187 -21.06 -6.46 1.80
C ILE A 187 -20.89 -7.14 3.16
N GLN A 188 -21.08 -8.46 3.22
CA GLN A 188 -20.92 -9.21 4.46
C GLN A 188 -19.50 -9.06 5.05
N TRP A 189 -18.47 -9.13 4.20
CA TRP A 189 -17.09 -8.95 4.64
C TRP A 189 -16.84 -7.54 5.16
N MET A 190 -17.36 -6.51 4.48
CA MET A 190 -17.24 -5.12 4.94
C MET A 190 -17.90 -4.95 6.31
N GLU A 191 -19.12 -5.44 6.47
CA GLU A 191 -19.86 -5.38 7.74
C GLU A 191 -19.12 -6.08 8.89
N ALA A 192 -18.43 -7.18 8.63
CA ALA A 192 -17.69 -7.91 9.64
C ALA A 192 -16.33 -7.28 10.01
N ASN A 193 -15.66 -6.61 9.05
CA ASN A 193 -14.25 -6.22 9.21
C ASN A 193 -14.03 -4.72 9.35
N LEU A 194 -14.98 -3.89 8.93
CA LEU A 194 -14.82 -2.43 8.92
C LEU A 194 -15.51 -1.73 10.10
N GLN A 195 -16.14 -2.48 11.00
CA GLN A 195 -16.76 -1.90 12.19
C GLN A 195 -15.74 -1.15 13.05
N HIS A 196 -16.11 0.07 13.46
CA HIS A 196 -15.30 0.95 14.30
C HIS A 196 -13.89 1.27 13.76
N LYS A 197 -13.67 1.08 12.45
CA LYS A 197 -12.45 1.49 11.76
C LYS A 197 -12.48 2.99 11.44
N ASP A 198 -11.30 3.51 11.14
CA ASP A 198 -11.10 4.87 10.66
C ASP A 198 -10.98 4.81 9.12
N LEU A 199 -11.94 5.40 8.41
CA LEU A 199 -12.00 5.32 6.96
C LEU A 199 -11.27 6.50 6.32
N LEU A 200 -10.24 6.22 5.52
CA LEU A 200 -9.56 7.21 4.69
C LEU A 200 -9.97 7.01 3.23
N ILE A 201 -10.77 7.94 2.72
CA ILE A 201 -11.42 7.88 1.42
C ILE A 201 -10.71 8.81 0.44
N ILE A 202 -10.21 8.29 -0.69
CA ILE A 202 -9.42 9.05 -1.66
C ILE A 202 -10.07 9.01 -3.05
N GLY A 203 -10.57 10.17 -3.52
CA GLY A 203 -11.14 10.30 -4.86
C GLY A 203 -12.25 9.30 -5.19
N PHE A 204 -12.92 8.78 -4.16
CA PHE A 204 -13.95 7.74 -4.24
C PHE A 204 -15.38 8.30 -4.09
N TRP A 205 -15.53 9.62 -4.01
CA TRP A 205 -16.86 10.24 -3.96
C TRP A 205 -17.46 10.26 -5.38
N THR A 206 -18.27 9.27 -5.69
CA THR A 206 -18.43 8.76 -7.07
C THR A 206 -19.76 9.11 -7.71
N ASP A 207 -19.78 9.21 -9.05
CA ASP A 207 -20.98 9.46 -9.89
C ASP A 207 -21.78 8.17 -10.14
N TRP A 208 -21.26 7.03 -9.68
CA TRP A 208 -21.84 5.71 -9.90
C TRP A 208 -22.96 5.44 -8.90
N SER A 209 -24.20 5.47 -9.37
CA SER A 209 -25.38 5.46 -8.50
C SER A 209 -25.51 4.15 -7.71
N TYR A 210 -25.28 3.01 -8.37
CA TYR A 210 -25.34 1.69 -7.73
C TYR A 210 -24.24 1.51 -6.68
N LEU A 211 -23.07 2.13 -6.89
CA LEU A 211 -21.96 2.06 -5.94
C LEU A 211 -22.30 2.84 -4.70
N ASN A 212 -22.81 4.06 -4.84
CA ASN A 212 -23.25 4.86 -3.71
C ASN A 212 -24.29 4.08 -2.91
N SER A 213 -25.27 3.45 -3.54
CA SER A 213 -26.26 2.64 -2.81
C SER A 213 -25.66 1.39 -2.13
N ALA A 214 -24.76 0.66 -2.79
CA ALA A 214 -24.12 -0.53 -2.20
C ALA A 214 -23.17 -0.17 -1.05
N PHE A 215 -22.40 0.91 -1.21
CA PHE A 215 -21.54 1.45 -0.17
C PHE A 215 -22.33 2.08 0.97
N GLU A 216 -23.38 2.85 0.69
CA GLU A 216 -24.27 3.38 1.72
C GLU A 216 -24.87 2.24 2.53
N HIS A 217 -25.34 1.17 1.88
CA HIS A 217 -25.86 0.00 2.59
C HIS A 217 -24.80 -0.67 3.47
N ALA A 218 -23.62 -0.96 2.90
CA ALA A 218 -22.53 -1.59 3.63
C ALA A 218 -22.02 -0.71 4.78
N ILE A 219 -21.89 0.61 4.57
CA ILE A 219 -21.32 1.56 5.53
C ILE A 219 -22.33 1.96 6.61
N THR A 220 -23.64 1.99 6.33
CA THR A 220 -24.68 2.35 7.33
C THR A 220 -24.56 1.50 8.60
N ASN A 221 -24.15 0.24 8.47
CA ASN A 221 -23.97 -0.68 9.60
C ASN A 221 -22.55 -0.67 10.21
N LEU A 222 -21.58 0.08 9.64
CA LEU A 222 -20.18 0.04 10.10
C LEU A 222 -19.91 0.88 11.34
N HIS A 223 -20.70 1.92 11.59
CA HIS A 223 -20.45 2.90 12.66
C HIS A 223 -18.96 3.30 12.77
N PRO A 224 -18.37 3.86 11.69
CA PRO A 224 -16.95 4.18 11.66
C PRO A 224 -16.61 5.21 12.75
N ALA A 225 -15.43 5.10 13.34
CA ALA A 225 -14.99 6.04 14.37
C ALA A 225 -14.66 7.42 13.76
N SER A 226 -14.10 7.41 12.56
CA SER A 226 -13.82 8.61 11.78
C SER A 226 -13.92 8.36 10.29
N ILE A 227 -14.23 9.42 9.54
CA ILE A 227 -14.20 9.43 8.08
C ILE A 227 -13.40 10.66 7.64
N THR A 228 -12.28 10.41 6.95
CA THR A 228 -11.48 11.44 6.30
C THR A 228 -11.60 11.31 4.80
N ILE A 229 -12.07 12.35 4.11
CA ILE A 229 -12.14 12.41 2.65
C ILE A 229 -11.01 13.28 2.12
N ILE A 230 -10.30 12.76 1.13
CA ILE A 230 -9.29 13.46 0.34
C ILE A 230 -9.81 13.60 -1.08
N ASP A 231 -10.25 14.81 -1.44
CA ASP A 231 -10.75 15.11 -2.78
C ASP A 231 -10.53 16.59 -3.12
N PRO A 232 -10.00 16.95 -4.31
CA PRO A 232 -9.79 18.36 -4.67
C PRO A 232 -11.09 19.16 -4.85
N ILE A 233 -12.24 18.49 -5.07
CA ILE A 233 -13.49 19.20 -5.34
C ILE A 233 -14.02 19.92 -4.08
N PRO A 234 -14.80 21.01 -4.24
CA PRO A 234 -15.41 21.70 -3.11
C PRO A 234 -16.36 20.81 -2.30
N THR A 235 -16.42 21.05 -0.99
CA THR A 235 -17.28 20.31 -0.04
C THR A 235 -18.76 20.27 -0.47
N ASP A 236 -19.30 21.37 -0.95
CA ASP A 236 -20.71 21.44 -1.37
C ASP A 236 -20.99 20.51 -2.56
N GLN A 237 -20.02 20.38 -3.48
CA GLN A 237 -20.15 19.46 -4.61
C GLN A 237 -20.05 18.00 -4.17
N LEU A 238 -19.23 17.67 -3.16
CA LEU A 238 -19.24 16.32 -2.56
C LEU A 238 -20.63 15.98 -2.01
N LYS A 239 -21.22 16.91 -1.25
CA LYS A 239 -22.56 16.72 -0.68
C LYS A 239 -23.62 16.47 -1.76
N GLU A 240 -23.59 17.24 -2.84
CA GLU A 240 -24.51 17.06 -3.98
C GLU A 240 -24.31 15.71 -4.68
N LYS A 241 -23.04 15.27 -4.79
CA LYS A 241 -22.66 14.06 -5.54
C LYS A 241 -23.04 12.75 -4.84
N ALA A 242 -22.92 12.68 -3.52
CA ALA A 242 -23.32 11.50 -2.74
C ALA A 242 -23.96 11.93 -1.40
N PRO A 243 -25.25 12.29 -1.40
CA PRO A 243 -25.92 12.83 -0.22
C PRO A 243 -26.06 11.81 0.92
N GLY A 244 -26.21 10.51 0.63
CA GLY A 244 -26.32 9.48 1.67
C GLY A 244 -25.00 9.22 2.37
N LEU A 245 -23.90 9.07 1.62
CA LEU A 245 -22.54 9.03 2.17
C LEU A 245 -22.21 10.29 2.98
N TRP A 246 -22.67 11.46 2.51
CA TRP A 246 -22.49 12.72 3.23
C TRP A 246 -23.24 12.73 4.57
N ALA A 247 -24.50 12.27 4.57
CA ALA A 247 -25.30 12.16 5.79
C ALA A 247 -24.65 11.19 6.80
N LEU A 248 -24.11 10.08 6.31
CA LEU A 248 -23.39 9.11 7.14
C LEU A 248 -22.13 9.72 7.77
N ALA A 249 -21.35 10.45 6.98
CA ALA A 249 -20.14 11.09 7.47
C ALA A 249 -20.42 12.14 8.55
N ASN A 250 -21.60 12.75 8.54
CA ASN A 250 -22.01 13.79 9.49
C ASN A 250 -22.94 13.29 10.62
N GLN A 251 -22.97 11.97 10.89
CA GLN A 251 -23.66 11.42 12.06
C GLN A 251 -22.95 11.87 13.35
N GLY A 252 -23.70 12.08 14.44
CA GLY A 252 -23.20 12.71 15.67
C GLY A 252 -22.07 11.96 16.40
N ASN A 253 -21.83 10.69 16.05
CA ASN A 253 -20.78 9.83 16.60
C ASN A 253 -19.58 9.62 15.66
N VAL A 254 -19.57 10.27 14.49
CA VAL A 254 -18.51 10.13 13.48
C VAL A 254 -17.68 11.41 13.44
N ILE A 255 -16.36 11.28 13.59
CA ILE A 255 -15.45 12.41 13.37
C ILE A 255 -15.24 12.56 11.85
N PHE A 256 -15.76 13.64 11.28
CA PHE A 256 -15.62 13.93 9.86
C PHE A 256 -14.51 14.93 9.57
N THR A 257 -13.72 14.67 8.53
CA THR A 257 -12.73 15.61 8.00
C THR A 257 -12.73 15.56 6.47
N HIS A 258 -12.74 16.73 5.83
CA HIS A 258 -12.55 16.85 4.39
C HIS A 258 -11.29 17.68 4.11
N VAL A 259 -10.35 17.08 3.37
CA VAL A 259 -9.11 17.73 2.92
C VAL A 259 -9.18 17.92 1.41
N ARG A 260 -9.05 19.18 0.98
CA ARG A 260 -9.08 19.57 -0.43
C ARG A 260 -7.71 19.40 -1.09
N GLU A 261 -7.36 18.16 -1.39
CA GLU A 261 -6.05 17.80 -1.93
C GLU A 261 -6.13 16.61 -2.89
N TYR A 262 -5.10 16.41 -3.71
CA TYR A 262 -4.99 15.22 -4.55
C TYR A 262 -4.49 14.02 -3.74
N GLY A 263 -5.10 12.85 -4.00
CA GLY A 263 -4.79 11.61 -3.28
C GLY A 263 -3.32 11.21 -3.27
N HIS A 264 -2.60 11.39 -4.39
CA HIS A 264 -1.18 11.02 -4.47
C HIS A 264 -0.28 11.87 -3.57
N THR A 265 -0.57 13.17 -3.44
CA THR A 265 0.14 14.08 -2.54
C THR A 265 -0.09 13.67 -1.10
N PHE A 266 -1.37 13.57 -0.71
CA PHE A 266 -1.75 13.26 0.66
C PHE A 266 -1.23 11.90 1.14
N LEU A 267 -1.40 10.85 0.32
CA LEU A 267 -0.93 9.51 0.68
C LEU A 267 0.60 9.43 0.68
N GLY A 268 1.28 10.17 -0.20
CA GLY A 268 2.73 10.30 -0.18
C GLY A 268 3.24 10.93 1.12
N GLU A 269 2.57 11.99 1.60
CA GLU A 269 2.86 12.59 2.90
C GLU A 269 2.56 11.65 4.07
N LEU A 270 1.44 10.91 4.02
CA LEU A 270 1.10 9.94 5.07
C LEU A 270 2.13 8.80 5.15
N ARG A 271 2.54 8.25 4.00
CA ARG A 271 3.60 7.24 3.91
C ARG A 271 4.89 7.76 4.55
N HIS A 272 5.24 9.02 4.27
CA HIS A 272 6.43 9.66 4.82
C HIS A 272 6.36 9.76 6.35
N GLU A 273 5.23 10.22 6.88
CA GLU A 273 5.04 10.34 8.34
C GLU A 273 5.03 8.98 9.05
N ILE A 274 4.48 7.93 8.42
CA ILE A 274 4.59 6.54 8.93
C ILE A 274 6.05 6.09 8.95
N GLY A 275 6.81 6.36 7.89
CA GLY A 275 8.24 6.08 7.83
C GLY A 275 9.03 6.80 8.94
N LEU A 276 8.81 8.10 9.12
CA LEU A 276 9.43 8.86 10.20
C LEU A 276 9.05 8.31 11.58
N ALA A 277 7.77 7.96 11.79
CA ALA A 277 7.30 7.36 13.04
C ALA A 277 7.99 6.02 13.33
N PHE A 278 8.16 5.17 12.31
CA PHE A 278 8.94 3.94 12.41
C PHE A 278 10.37 4.23 12.87
N PHE A 279 11.07 5.18 12.24
CA PHE A 279 12.48 5.46 12.58
C PHE A 279 12.67 6.05 13.98
N ARG A 280 11.77 6.93 14.43
CA ARG A 280 11.80 7.42 15.81
C ARG A 280 11.73 6.24 16.78
N GLN A 281 10.77 5.33 16.58
CA GLN A 281 10.63 4.14 17.42
C GLN A 281 11.85 3.21 17.32
N PHE A 282 12.37 3.00 16.12
CA PHE A 282 13.53 2.13 15.87
C PHE A 282 14.76 2.64 16.62
N LEU A 283 15.09 3.93 16.47
CA LEU A 283 16.22 4.56 17.15
C LEU A 283 16.04 4.57 18.68
N HIS A 284 14.83 4.87 19.17
CA HIS A 284 14.52 4.77 20.58
C HIS A 284 14.69 3.33 21.12
N GLY A 285 14.42 2.30 20.30
CA GLY A 285 14.66 0.90 20.66
C GLY A 285 16.13 0.60 21.01
N GLY A 286 17.07 1.29 20.38
CA GLY A 286 18.51 1.17 20.66
C GLY A 286 19.01 1.97 21.86
N ALA A 287 18.17 2.85 22.46
CA ALA A 287 18.62 3.84 23.42
C ALA A 287 19.23 3.24 24.71
N GLU A 288 18.61 2.20 25.27
CA GLU A 288 19.14 1.53 26.47
C GLU A 288 20.49 0.87 26.21
N LEU A 289 20.66 0.24 25.04
CA LEU A 289 21.94 -0.35 24.65
C LEU A 289 23.02 0.71 24.46
N PHE A 290 22.67 1.86 23.87
CA PHE A 290 23.59 2.96 23.67
C PHE A 290 24.06 3.55 25.00
N LYS A 291 23.14 3.78 25.95
CA LYS A 291 23.48 4.23 27.31
C LYS A 291 24.45 3.29 28.00
N ALA A 292 24.17 1.98 27.95
CA ALA A 292 25.05 0.97 28.52
C ALA A 292 26.43 0.96 27.84
N TYR A 293 26.48 1.07 26.51
CA TYR A 293 27.72 1.07 25.75
C TYR A 293 28.59 2.31 26.00
N LYS A 294 27.98 3.50 26.10
CA LYS A 294 28.69 4.77 26.33
C LYS A 294 28.84 5.14 27.80
N ASN A 295 28.29 4.34 28.71
CA ASN A 295 28.20 4.63 30.14
C ASN A 295 27.59 6.01 30.43
N LEU A 296 26.41 6.27 29.85
CA LEU A 296 25.65 7.52 29.99
C LEU A 296 24.32 7.28 30.72
N GLU A 297 23.84 8.29 31.43
CA GLU A 297 22.53 8.25 32.10
C GLU A 297 21.36 8.47 31.13
N ALA A 298 21.58 9.22 30.05
CA ALA A 298 20.59 9.56 29.04
C ALA A 298 21.20 9.61 27.62
N VAL A 299 20.40 9.29 26.61
CA VAL A 299 20.79 9.47 25.20
C VAL A 299 20.52 10.92 24.78
N PRO A 300 21.48 11.62 24.16
CA PRO A 300 21.23 12.94 23.57
C PRO A 300 20.06 12.89 22.58
N ALA A 301 19.07 13.79 22.75
CA ALA A 301 17.81 13.76 22.00
C ALA A 301 17.98 13.73 20.47
N HIS A 302 18.95 14.50 19.95
CA HIS A 302 19.24 14.58 18.52
C HIS A 302 19.67 13.24 17.89
N LEU A 303 20.18 12.29 18.69
CA LEU A 303 20.55 10.96 18.19
C LEU A 303 19.33 10.08 17.91
N THR A 304 18.20 10.35 18.56
CA THR A 304 16.95 9.59 18.41
C THR A 304 15.94 10.25 17.47
N ASP A 305 16.24 11.44 16.95
CA ASP A 305 15.39 12.11 15.96
C ASP A 305 15.37 11.33 14.64
N ALA A 306 14.20 11.23 14.00
CA ALA A 306 14.13 10.63 12.67
C ALA A 306 14.95 11.46 11.67
N PRO A 307 15.65 10.81 10.72
CA PRO A 307 16.42 11.52 9.72
C PRO A 307 15.48 12.23 8.72
N ASP A 308 15.97 13.34 8.15
CA ASP A 308 15.28 14.05 7.07
C ASP A 308 15.55 13.33 5.74
N LEU A 309 14.72 12.32 5.44
CA LEU A 309 14.87 11.42 4.30
C LEU A 309 13.60 11.35 3.46
N LYS A 310 13.75 11.16 2.16
CA LYS A 310 12.59 10.96 1.26
C LYS A 310 11.98 9.56 1.48
N ASN A 311 10.76 9.38 0.99
CA ASN A 311 10.02 8.12 1.11
C ASN A 311 10.80 6.88 0.68
N ASP A 312 11.52 6.93 -0.44
CA ASP A 312 12.25 5.77 -0.95
C ASP A 312 13.49 5.43 -0.11
N ASP A 313 14.12 6.46 0.46
CA ASP A 313 15.24 6.30 1.39
C ASP A 313 14.75 5.71 2.72
N LEU A 314 13.65 6.24 3.28
CA LEU A 314 13.00 5.70 4.48
C LEU A 314 12.59 4.24 4.28
N TYR A 315 11.99 3.92 3.14
CA TYR A 315 11.61 2.54 2.80
C TYR A 315 12.82 1.62 2.70
N SER A 316 13.91 2.09 2.08
CA SER A 316 15.14 1.31 1.94
C SER A 316 15.84 1.08 3.28
N TRP A 317 15.92 2.10 4.14
CA TRP A 317 16.42 1.93 5.50
C TRP A 317 15.56 0.95 6.31
N ARG A 318 14.23 0.96 6.10
CA ARG A 318 13.34 0.05 6.82
C ARG A 318 13.56 -1.39 6.39
N ARG A 319 13.76 -1.64 5.09
CA ARG A 319 14.20 -2.95 4.58
C ARG A 319 15.53 -3.38 5.18
N ASP A 320 16.51 -2.48 5.24
CA ASP A 320 17.81 -2.77 5.83
C ASP A 320 17.71 -3.12 7.32
N ALA A 321 16.85 -2.43 8.07
CA ALA A 321 16.56 -2.75 9.46
C ALA A 321 15.89 -4.12 9.62
N GLU A 322 15.03 -4.51 8.68
CA GLU A 322 14.40 -5.84 8.63
C GLU A 322 15.33 -6.94 8.08
N GLY A 323 16.49 -6.58 7.52
CA GLY A 323 17.39 -7.53 6.86
C GLY A 323 16.87 -8.01 5.51
N LYS A 324 16.08 -7.17 4.83
CA LYS A 324 15.46 -7.45 3.53
C LYS A 324 16.28 -6.88 2.38
N THR A 325 16.38 -7.66 1.30
CA THR A 325 17.05 -7.21 0.07
C THR A 325 16.17 -6.28 -0.76
N VAL A 326 16.71 -5.81 -1.88
CA VAL A 326 15.95 -5.01 -2.85
C VAL A 326 14.79 -5.77 -3.50
N ARG A 327 14.87 -7.11 -3.50
CA ARG A 327 13.87 -8.03 -4.05
C ARG A 327 12.93 -8.57 -2.99
N GLU A 328 12.98 -8.03 -1.78
CA GLU A 328 12.06 -8.36 -0.71
C GLU A 328 11.39 -7.10 -0.19
N PRO A 329 10.06 -7.12 0.01
CA PRO A 329 9.37 -5.98 0.59
C PRO A 329 9.66 -5.87 2.08
N SER A 330 9.59 -4.65 2.59
CA SER A 330 9.40 -4.42 4.03
C SER A 330 7.97 -4.82 4.42
N CYS A 331 7.84 -5.52 5.54
CA CYS A 331 6.58 -6.12 5.99
C CYS A 331 6.10 -5.58 7.34
N ARG A 332 6.74 -4.53 7.88
CA ARG A 332 6.37 -3.98 9.20
C ARG A 332 6.36 -2.46 9.21
N HIS A 333 5.33 -1.89 9.83
CA HIS A 333 5.24 -0.44 10.08
C HIS A 333 5.63 -0.04 11.51
N VAL A 334 5.90 -1.04 12.37
CA VAL A 334 6.44 -0.87 13.73
C VAL A 334 7.73 -1.71 13.83
N PRO A 335 8.82 -1.17 14.38
CA PRO A 335 10.06 -1.92 14.53
C PRO A 335 9.90 -3.08 15.52
N ASP A 336 10.53 -4.20 15.23
CA ASP A 336 10.59 -5.36 16.11
C ASP A 336 11.70 -5.19 17.17
N ASP A 337 11.52 -5.79 18.35
CA ASP A 337 12.51 -5.76 19.42
C ASP A 337 13.85 -6.42 19.03
N SER A 338 13.83 -7.32 18.05
CA SER A 338 15.05 -7.91 17.48
C SER A 338 15.94 -6.87 16.78
N TYR A 339 15.43 -5.68 16.45
CA TYR A 339 16.17 -4.65 15.71
C TYR A 339 17.05 -3.75 16.59
N ARG A 340 17.01 -3.91 17.92
CA ARG A 340 17.69 -3.02 18.89
C ARG A 340 19.21 -2.91 18.68
N THR A 341 19.87 -4.00 18.29
CA THR A 341 21.32 -3.99 17.99
C THR A 341 21.63 -3.22 16.71
N VAL A 342 20.76 -3.30 15.70
CA VAL A 342 20.85 -2.50 14.48
C VAL A 342 20.69 -1.03 14.83
N ALA A 343 19.66 -0.69 15.61
CA ALA A 343 19.44 0.66 16.11
C ALA A 343 20.64 1.22 16.88
N LEU A 344 21.29 0.41 17.73
CA LEU A 344 22.54 0.78 18.40
C LEU A 344 23.62 1.20 17.40
N ALA A 345 23.82 0.45 16.31
CA ALA A 345 24.82 0.79 15.29
C ALA A 345 24.52 2.14 14.63
N HIS A 346 23.25 2.44 14.33
CA HIS A 346 22.83 3.76 13.83
C HIS A 346 23.13 4.87 14.85
N LEU A 347 22.86 4.65 16.14
CA LEU A 347 23.15 5.63 17.19
C LEU A 347 24.66 5.89 17.35
N LEU A 348 25.49 4.84 17.27
CA LEU A 348 26.95 4.96 17.34
C LEU A 348 27.54 5.75 16.17
N LEU A 349 27.01 5.56 14.96
CA LEU A 349 27.42 6.36 13.80
C LEU A 349 27.03 7.83 13.96
N ARG A 350 25.80 8.10 14.38
CA ARG A 350 25.33 9.47 14.64
C ARG A 350 26.14 10.18 15.72
N ASP A 351 26.48 9.48 16.80
CA ASP A 351 27.34 9.99 17.87
C ASP A 351 28.76 10.29 17.37
N ALA A 352 29.26 9.51 16.40
CA ALA A 352 30.54 9.76 15.74
C ALA A 352 30.51 10.94 14.74
N GLY A 353 29.39 11.67 14.64
CA GLY A 353 29.22 12.80 13.74
C GLY A 353 28.88 12.42 12.30
N ALA A 354 28.37 11.20 12.08
CA ALA A 354 27.94 10.76 10.75
C ALA A 354 26.77 11.61 10.23
N THR A 355 26.86 12.07 9.00
CA THR A 355 25.75 12.74 8.32
C THR A 355 24.99 11.76 7.44
N VAL A 356 23.67 11.87 7.39
CA VAL A 356 22.84 11.02 6.54
C VAL A 356 22.79 11.59 5.12
N ASP A 357 23.07 10.75 4.12
CA ASP A 357 22.91 11.05 2.70
C ASP A 357 22.20 9.86 2.03
N GLN A 358 20.93 10.05 1.66
CA GLN A 358 20.07 9.01 1.06
C GLN A 358 20.04 7.73 1.93
N MET A 359 20.47 6.60 1.38
CA MET A 359 20.50 5.31 2.09
C MET A 359 21.76 5.09 2.95
N TRP A 360 22.61 6.10 3.13
CA TRP A 360 23.94 5.96 3.72
C TRP A 360 24.22 6.95 4.85
N TYR A 361 25.25 6.62 5.63
CA TYR A 361 25.98 7.56 6.45
C TYR A 361 27.28 7.98 5.75
N ASP A 362 27.64 9.25 5.80
CA ASP A 362 28.99 9.74 5.50
C ASP A 362 29.75 9.95 6.81
N VAL A 363 30.92 9.30 6.93
CA VAL A 363 31.87 9.54 8.02
C VAL A 363 33.26 9.72 7.42
N GLY A 364 33.74 10.96 7.42
CA GLY A 364 35.07 11.29 6.91
C GLY A 364 35.23 10.98 5.42
N GLY A 365 34.18 11.17 4.62
CA GLY A 365 34.17 10.90 3.18
C GLY A 365 34.00 9.43 2.81
N LYS A 366 33.67 8.56 3.78
CA LYS A 366 33.33 7.15 3.55
C LYS A 366 31.84 6.93 3.70
N LYS A 367 31.24 6.24 2.74
CA LYS A 367 29.83 5.84 2.75
C LYS A 367 29.65 4.53 3.49
N ILE A 368 28.82 4.56 4.51
CA ILE A 368 28.54 3.42 5.40
C ILE A 368 27.06 3.05 5.28
N ARG A 369 26.79 1.78 4.94
CA ARG A 369 25.46 1.17 5.01
C ARG A 369 25.36 0.33 6.28
N VAL A 370 24.22 0.36 6.97
CA VAL A 370 23.94 -0.53 8.09
C VAL A 370 22.83 -1.48 7.67
N VAL A 371 23.07 -2.78 7.76
CA VAL A 371 22.07 -3.81 7.43
C VAL A 371 21.94 -4.80 8.57
N ASN A 372 20.73 -5.29 8.80
CA ASN A 372 20.48 -6.37 9.73
C ASN A 372 20.87 -7.71 9.10
N GLY A 373 21.91 -8.34 9.63
CA GLY A 373 22.39 -9.65 9.21
C GLY A 373 21.48 -10.80 9.66
N ASN A 374 20.57 -10.57 10.62
CA ASN A 374 19.54 -11.51 11.06
C ASN A 374 20.04 -12.95 11.33
N GLY A 375 21.24 -13.07 11.94
CA GLY A 375 21.88 -14.36 12.24
C GLY A 375 22.47 -15.10 11.05
N GLN A 376 22.43 -14.52 9.83
CA GLN A 376 23.04 -15.12 8.64
C GLN A 376 24.57 -15.06 8.70
N LEU A 377 25.24 -15.95 7.96
CA LEU A 377 26.69 -15.90 7.79
C LEU A 377 27.10 -14.63 7.07
N LEU A 378 28.19 -13.99 7.51
CA LEU A 378 28.68 -12.74 6.92
C LEU A 378 28.93 -12.86 5.40
N ALA A 379 29.44 -14.01 4.95
CA ALA A 379 29.61 -14.29 3.51
C ALA A 379 28.27 -14.32 2.75
N GLY A 380 27.23 -14.91 3.36
CA GLY A 380 25.89 -14.94 2.78
C GLY A 380 25.24 -13.56 2.72
N VAL A 381 25.40 -12.73 3.78
CA VAL A 381 24.95 -11.34 3.76
C VAL A 381 25.67 -10.55 2.65
N LYS A 382 26.98 -10.77 2.47
CA LYS A 382 27.75 -10.10 1.42
C LYS A 382 27.24 -10.44 0.00
N GLU A 383 26.96 -11.71 -0.28
CA GLU A 383 26.41 -12.16 -1.57
C GLU A 383 24.97 -11.67 -1.79
N THR A 384 24.18 -11.65 -0.72
CA THR A 384 22.75 -11.29 -0.78
C THR A 384 22.54 -9.78 -0.97
N PHE A 385 23.45 -8.96 -0.43
CA PHE A 385 23.39 -7.50 -0.51
C PHE A 385 24.36 -6.88 -1.53
N SER A 386 25.12 -7.69 -2.29
CA SER A 386 25.94 -7.19 -3.41
C SER A 386 25.10 -6.74 -4.60
N ASP A 387 23.90 -7.31 -4.78
CA ASP A 387 22.87 -6.81 -5.71
C ASP A 387 22.16 -5.59 -5.08
N GLY A 388 22.90 -4.51 -4.86
CA GLY A 388 22.37 -3.28 -4.27
C GLY A 388 21.40 -2.54 -5.20
N PRO A 389 20.47 -1.72 -4.67
CA PRO A 389 19.57 -0.89 -5.47
C PRO A 389 20.28 0.34 -6.05
N ALA A 390 21.57 0.49 -5.77
CA ALA A 390 22.28 1.74 -5.87
C ALA A 390 23.17 1.80 -7.11
N VAL A 391 23.15 2.96 -7.77
CA VAL A 391 24.15 3.36 -8.78
C VAL A 391 25.54 3.56 -8.14
N VAL A 392 25.62 3.61 -6.79
CA VAL A 392 26.85 3.84 -6.02
C VAL A 392 26.96 2.80 -4.91
N GLU A 393 28.03 2.01 -4.90
CA GLU A 393 28.33 1.05 -3.84
C GLU A 393 28.83 1.77 -2.57
N PRO A 394 28.42 1.31 -1.37
CA PRO A 394 28.97 1.83 -0.12
C PRO A 394 30.43 1.39 0.06
N ASP A 395 31.25 2.25 0.67
CA ASP A 395 32.63 1.89 1.03
C ASP A 395 32.67 0.84 2.14
N ILE A 396 31.69 0.86 3.05
CA ILE A 396 31.59 -0.04 4.20
C ILE A 396 30.14 -0.50 4.37
N VAL A 397 29.93 -1.80 4.58
CA VAL A 397 28.65 -2.37 5.00
C VAL A 397 28.81 -2.97 6.40
N ILE A 398 28.06 -2.45 7.36
CA ILE A 398 27.97 -2.98 8.72
C ILE A 398 26.82 -3.98 8.76
N CYS A 399 27.15 -5.28 8.80
CA CYS A 399 26.18 -6.38 8.90
C CYS A 399 25.91 -6.72 10.37
N VAL A 400 24.98 -6.00 10.99
CA VAL A 400 24.70 -6.14 12.43
C VAL A 400 24.00 -7.46 12.72
N GLY A 401 24.53 -8.26 13.65
CA GLY A 401 23.96 -9.56 13.99
C GLY A 401 24.24 -10.68 12.98
N ALA A 402 25.13 -10.45 12.02
CA ALA A 402 25.68 -11.53 11.18
C ALA A 402 26.69 -12.38 11.96
N LEU A 403 26.79 -13.66 11.61
CA LEU A 403 27.77 -14.60 12.17
C LEU A 403 29.04 -14.60 11.32
N ASP A 404 30.14 -14.14 11.90
CA ASP A 404 31.47 -14.34 11.34
C ASP A 404 32.03 -15.68 11.83
N LEU A 405 31.82 -16.72 11.02
CA LEU A 405 32.48 -18.00 11.24
C LEU A 405 33.93 -17.85 10.82
N VAL A 406 34.79 -17.41 11.76
CA VAL A 406 36.26 -17.39 11.64
C VAL A 406 36.80 -18.83 11.67
N VAL A 407 36.28 -19.67 10.77
CA VAL A 407 36.72 -21.05 10.60
C VAL A 407 37.64 -21.03 9.38
N PRO A 408 38.90 -21.49 9.52
CA PRO A 408 39.80 -21.59 8.39
C PRO A 408 39.14 -22.35 7.24
N THR A 409 39.33 -21.89 6.00
CA THR A 409 38.83 -22.54 4.78
C THR A 409 39.24 -24.01 4.62
N SER A 410 40.18 -24.51 5.45
CA SER A 410 40.56 -25.91 5.54
C SER A 410 39.54 -26.81 6.25
N ILE A 411 38.65 -26.28 7.08
CA ILE A 411 37.66 -27.06 7.85
C ILE A 411 36.34 -27.19 7.08
N VAL A 412 35.95 -26.14 6.34
CA VAL A 412 34.73 -26.13 5.51
C VAL A 412 35.09 -26.47 4.06
N ARG A 413 35.70 -27.63 3.84
CA ARG A 413 35.73 -28.20 2.48
C ARG A 413 34.39 -28.88 2.23
N ASN A 414 33.83 -28.59 1.06
CA ASN A 414 32.65 -29.22 0.49
C ASN A 414 32.98 -30.65 0.01
N ASP A 415 33.65 -31.45 0.85
CA ASP A 415 33.95 -32.86 0.59
C ASP A 415 32.96 -33.73 1.41
N PRO A 416 32.30 -34.75 0.83
CA PRO A 416 31.17 -35.43 1.46
C PRO A 416 31.51 -36.32 2.67
N GLU A 417 32.77 -36.45 3.08
CA GLU A 417 33.21 -37.61 3.86
C GLU A 417 33.41 -37.41 5.37
N THR A 418 33.18 -36.23 5.95
CA THR A 418 33.44 -36.05 7.40
C THR A 418 32.27 -35.45 8.17
N ILE A 419 31.22 -36.25 8.36
CA ILE A 419 30.30 -36.09 9.49
C ILE A 419 30.79 -37.00 10.62
N VAL A 420 31.37 -36.42 11.68
CA VAL A 420 31.61 -37.15 12.95
C VAL A 420 30.34 -37.07 13.78
N ARG A 421 29.71 -38.22 14.05
CA ARG A 421 28.59 -38.32 15.00
C ARG A 421 29.14 -38.45 16.43
N PRO A 422 28.58 -37.74 17.43
CA PRO A 422 28.96 -37.96 18.82
C PRO A 422 28.37 -39.28 19.31
N GLY A 423 29.25 -40.24 19.61
CA GLY A 423 28.89 -41.53 20.21
C GLY A 423 29.56 -42.72 19.54
N SER A 424 30.84 -42.95 19.85
CA SER A 424 31.49 -44.24 19.65
C SER A 424 32.41 -44.46 20.86
N LYS A 425 32.13 -45.50 21.64
CA LYS A 425 33.09 -46.05 22.60
C LYS A 425 34.17 -46.83 21.86
#